data_AF-A0A067NZ82-F1
#
_entry.id   AF-A0A067NZ82-F1
#
_cell.length_a   1.000
_cell.length_b   1.000
_cell.length_c   1.000
_cell.angle_alpha   90.00
_cell.angle_beta   90.00
_cell.angle_gamma   90.00
#
_symmetry.space_group_name_H-M   'P 1'
#
loop_
_entity.id
_entity.type
_entity.pdbx_description
1 polymer ?
#
loop_
_entity_poly.entity_id
_entity_poly.type
_entity_poly.pdbx_seq_one_letter_code
_entity_poly.pdbx_strand_id
1 'polypeptide(L)'
;MLTRKPQRVPRKTLVLDLDETLIHSTSRPMPMSGSSGFFGFGRRNNGPGHTVEVILGGKRTVYHVYKRPFADFFLRTVSSWYTLVIFTASMQEYADPVIDWLDAGRGILGRRLFRDSCTQLPSGTYTKDLAVVEQDLSNVCLIDNSPISYRINEANGIPIEGWTNDPADEALLDLLPVLDSLRFTNDVRRVLSLRTAGGVSFAS
;
A
#
# COMPACT_ATOMS: atom_id res chain seq x y z
N MET A 1 -38.80 6.88 -23.55
CA MET A 1 -37.50 6.26 -23.19
C MET A 1 -37.10 6.76 -21.81
N LEU A 2 -37.12 5.90 -20.79
CA LEU A 2 -36.62 6.25 -19.46
C LEU A 2 -35.09 6.20 -19.49
N THR A 3 -34.44 7.36 -19.43
CA THR A 3 -32.99 7.43 -19.25
C THR A 3 -32.63 6.89 -17.86
N ARG A 4 -32.20 5.64 -17.78
CA ARG A 4 -31.58 5.08 -16.57
C ARG A 4 -30.39 5.96 -16.21
N LYS A 5 -30.43 6.63 -15.05
CA LYS A 5 -29.24 7.26 -14.47
C LYS A 5 -28.15 6.18 -14.37
N PRO A 6 -26.89 6.46 -14.76
CA PRO A 6 -25.82 5.49 -14.58
C PRO A 6 -25.74 5.14 -13.08
N GLN A 7 -25.97 3.87 -12.74
CA GLN A 7 -25.78 3.41 -11.37
C GLN A 7 -24.30 3.60 -11.04
N ARG A 8 -24.00 4.48 -10.08
CA ARG A 8 -22.65 4.59 -9.54
C ARG A 8 -22.34 3.30 -8.82
N VAL A 9 -21.29 2.61 -9.25
CA VAL A 9 -20.70 1.51 -8.51
C VAL A 9 -20.29 2.05 -7.13
N PRO A 10 -20.80 1.49 -6.01
CA PRO A 10 -20.38 1.90 -4.68
C PRO A 10 -18.86 1.77 -4.54
N ARG A 11 -18.21 2.79 -3.98
CA ARG A 11 -16.76 2.74 -3.74
C ARG A 11 -16.48 1.77 -2.60
N LYS A 12 -15.63 0.80 -2.89
CA LYS A 12 -15.04 -0.11 -1.90
C LYS A 12 -13.88 0.56 -1.18
N THR A 13 -13.43 -0.04 -0.09
CA THR A 13 -12.27 0.43 0.68
C THR A 13 -11.01 -0.33 0.26
N LEU A 14 -9.94 0.38 -0.08
CA LEU A 14 -8.62 -0.19 -0.31
C LEU A 14 -7.69 0.25 0.82
N VAL A 15 -7.29 -0.71 1.64
CA VAL A 15 -6.32 -0.51 2.70
C VAL A 15 -4.93 -0.75 2.13
N LEU A 16 -4.02 0.19 2.39
CA LEU A 16 -2.66 0.17 1.89
C LEU A 16 -1.70 0.17 3.07
N ASP A 17 -0.80 -0.80 3.08
CA ASP A 17 0.40 -0.73 3.89
C ASP A 17 1.39 0.33 3.35
N LEU A 18 2.38 0.70 4.17
CA LEU A 18 3.32 1.78 3.87
C LEU A 18 4.72 1.25 3.55
N ASP A 19 5.46 0.80 4.57
CA ASP A 19 6.86 0.38 4.47
C ASP A 19 6.98 -0.94 3.68
N GLU A 20 7.95 -1.01 2.77
CA GLU A 20 8.13 -2.09 1.79
C GLU A 20 6.94 -2.33 0.82
N THR A 21 5.85 -1.56 0.93
CA THR A 21 4.68 -1.61 0.05
C THR A 21 4.63 -0.42 -0.90
N LEU A 22 4.55 0.81 -0.37
CA LEU A 22 4.52 2.06 -1.16
C LEU A 22 5.88 2.80 -1.15
N ILE A 23 6.66 2.61 -0.09
CA ILE A 23 7.93 3.27 0.16
C ILE A 23 8.93 2.29 0.77
N HIS A 24 10.19 2.68 0.82
CA HIS A 24 11.21 2.06 1.66
C HIS A 24 11.96 3.16 2.39
N SER A 25 12.37 2.90 3.64
CA SER A 25 13.15 3.86 4.42
C SER A 25 14.42 3.27 5.01
N THR A 26 15.45 4.09 5.09
CA THR A 26 16.76 3.71 5.62
C THR A 26 17.30 4.77 6.57
N SER A 27 18.09 4.35 7.57
CA SER A 27 18.75 5.27 8.51
C SER A 27 19.96 6.00 7.92
N ARG A 28 20.44 5.56 6.74
CA ARG A 28 21.51 6.20 5.97
C ARG A 28 21.06 6.33 4.52
N PRO A 29 21.50 7.37 3.78
CA PRO A 29 21.16 7.49 2.37
C PRO A 29 21.63 6.27 1.59
N MET A 30 20.82 5.86 0.61
CA MET A 30 21.17 4.79 -0.31
C MET A 30 22.15 5.33 -1.36
N PRO A 31 23.14 4.53 -1.79
CA PRO A 31 24.04 4.94 -2.87
C PRO A 31 23.21 5.21 -4.14
N MET A 32 23.46 6.33 -4.82
CA MET A 32 22.87 6.54 -6.15
C MET A 32 23.35 5.43 -7.08
N SER A 33 22.43 4.58 -7.55
CA SER A 33 22.73 3.66 -8.64
C SER A 33 22.89 4.48 -9.92
N GLY A 34 24.14 4.68 -10.34
CA GLY A 34 24.50 5.35 -11.57
C GLY A 34 24.02 4.53 -12.76
N SER A 35 22.85 4.87 -13.29
CA SER A 35 22.40 4.40 -14.60
C SER A 35 21.70 5.53 -15.32
N SER A 36 22.51 6.40 -15.92
CA SER A 36 22.15 7.29 -17.01
C SER A 36 21.68 6.46 -18.22
N GLY A 37 20.45 5.94 -18.16
CA GLY A 37 19.81 5.21 -19.25
C GLY A 37 19.10 6.15 -20.21
N PHE A 38 19.63 6.24 -21.43
CA PHE A 38 19.24 7.14 -22.53
C PHE A 38 17.92 6.78 -23.27
N PHE A 39 16.88 6.26 -22.60
CA PHE A 39 15.60 5.94 -23.28
C PHE A 39 14.34 6.25 -22.46
N GLY A 40 13.53 7.17 -23.00
CA GLY A 40 12.06 7.18 -23.12
C GLY A 40 11.16 6.70 -21.97
N PHE A 41 10.27 7.61 -21.53
CA PHE A 41 9.04 7.41 -20.76
C PHE A 41 9.18 7.03 -19.28
N GLY A 42 9.14 8.07 -18.42
CA GLY A 42 9.03 7.95 -16.97
C GLY A 42 10.27 8.50 -16.27
N ARG A 43 10.10 9.55 -15.45
CA ARG A 43 11.17 9.99 -14.55
C ARG A 43 11.52 8.83 -13.63
N ARG A 44 12.62 8.12 -13.92
CA ARG A 44 13.21 7.14 -13.00
C ARG A 44 13.50 7.85 -11.68
N ASN A 45 12.96 7.31 -10.60
CA ASN A 45 12.96 7.94 -9.27
C ASN A 45 14.35 7.83 -8.59
N ASN A 46 15.44 8.09 -9.32
CA ASN A 46 16.82 8.11 -8.80
C ASN A 46 17.17 9.45 -8.14
N GLY A 47 16.18 10.12 -7.55
CA GLY A 47 16.41 11.34 -6.77
C GLY A 47 16.98 11.03 -5.39
N PRO A 48 17.60 12.00 -4.70
CA PRO A 48 17.91 11.85 -3.28
C PRO A 48 16.62 11.55 -2.51
N GLY A 49 16.65 10.54 -1.63
CA GLY A 49 15.49 10.16 -0.81
C GLY A 49 14.90 11.34 -0.05
N HIS A 50 13.59 11.36 0.13
CA HIS A 50 12.91 12.33 0.96
C HIS A 50 13.33 12.12 2.42
N THR A 51 13.68 13.20 3.12
CA THR A 51 14.22 13.09 4.48
C THR A 51 13.12 13.37 5.50
N VAL A 52 12.93 12.44 6.43
CA VAL A 52 11.98 12.54 7.54
C VAL A 52 12.73 12.50 8.85
N GLU A 53 12.61 13.55 9.67
CA GLU A 53 13.18 13.60 11.02
C GLU A 53 12.10 13.21 12.04
N VAL A 54 12.41 12.22 12.87
CA VAL A 54 11.52 11.71 13.93
C VAL A 54 12.18 11.94 15.28
N ILE A 55 11.42 12.48 16.22
CA ILE A 55 11.88 12.69 17.60
C ILE A 55 11.16 11.69 18.50
N LEU A 56 11.88 10.67 18.98
CA LEU A 56 11.33 9.66 19.88
C LEU A 56 12.10 9.67 21.21
N GLY A 57 11.41 9.93 22.33
CA GLY A 57 12.04 9.96 23.65
C GLY A 57 13.20 10.94 23.77
N GLY A 58 13.13 12.08 23.07
CA GLY A 58 14.18 13.10 23.04
C GLY A 58 15.37 12.81 22.10
N LYS A 59 15.41 11.64 21.46
CA LYS A 59 16.41 11.31 20.44
C LYS A 59 15.88 11.65 19.04
N ARG A 60 16.69 12.37 18.27
CA ARG A 60 16.42 12.71 16.87
C ARG A 60 16.99 11.62 15.98
N THR A 61 16.15 11.03 15.15
CA THR A 61 16.54 10.05 14.14
C THR A 61 16.08 10.54 12.78
N VAL A 62 16.97 10.50 11.80
CA VAL A 62 16.67 10.89 10.42
C VAL A 62 16.51 9.64 9.57
N TYR A 63 15.42 9.58 8.81
CA TYR A 63 15.13 8.54 7.84
C TYR A 63 15.19 9.11 6.43
N HIS A 64 15.80 8.34 5.53
CA HIS A 64 15.77 8.60 4.09
C HIS A 64 14.74 7.69 3.46
N VAL A 65 13.72 8.28 2.84
CA VAL A 65 12.52 7.61 2.35
C VAL A 65 12.47 7.67 0.82
N TYR A 66 12.22 6.54 0.20
CA TYR A 66 12.18 6.37 -1.25
C TYR A 66 10.78 5.89 -1.64
N LYS A 67 10.23 6.47 -2.71
CA LYS A 67 8.96 6.00 -3.30
C LYS A 67 9.24 4.78 -4.15
N ARG A 68 8.46 3.72 -3.94
CA ARG A 68 8.41 2.58 -4.87
C ARG A 68 8.08 3.11 -6.27
N PRO A 69 8.69 2.57 -7.34
CA PRO A 69 8.34 2.96 -8.69
C PRO A 69 6.82 2.94 -8.91
N PHE A 70 6.34 3.92 -9.68
CA PHE A 70 4.92 4.11 -9.99
C PHE A 70 3.98 4.43 -8.82
N ALA A 71 4.45 4.59 -7.57
CA ALA A 71 3.60 4.88 -6.42
C ALA A 71 2.64 6.07 -6.64
N ASP A 72 3.14 7.18 -7.21
CA ASP A 72 2.29 8.35 -7.47
C ASP A 72 1.22 8.06 -8.54
N PHE A 73 1.56 7.28 -9.57
CA PHE A 73 0.60 6.86 -10.60
C PHE A 73 -0.44 5.90 -10.03
N PHE A 74 0.01 4.88 -9.30
CA PHE A 74 -0.82 3.93 -8.60
C PHE A 74 -1.84 4.66 -7.71
N LEU A 75 -1.38 5.52 -6.80
CA LEU A 75 -2.25 6.28 -5.87
C LEU A 75 -3.25 7.18 -6.59
N ARG A 76 -2.85 7.86 -7.68
CA ARG A 76 -3.79 8.65 -8.51
C ARG A 76 -4.87 7.76 -9.11
N THR A 77 -4.50 6.60 -9.63
CA THR A 77 -5.43 5.66 -10.27
C THR A 77 -6.39 5.07 -9.25
N VAL A 78 -5.89 4.46 -8.17
CA VAL A 78 -6.74 3.75 -7.20
C VAL A 78 -7.62 4.67 -6.35
N SER A 79 -7.20 5.92 -6.10
CA SER A 79 -8.06 6.92 -5.40
C SER A 79 -9.29 7.33 -6.22
N SER A 80 -9.25 7.16 -7.54
CA SER A 80 -10.43 7.36 -8.39
C SER A 80 -11.45 6.21 -8.27
N TRP A 81 -10.99 5.03 -7.84
CA TRP A 81 -11.76 3.78 -7.78
C TRP A 81 -12.23 3.44 -6.36
N TYR A 82 -11.40 3.69 -5.36
CA TYR A 82 -11.55 3.25 -3.97
C TYR A 82 -11.55 4.43 -2.99
N THR A 83 -12.12 4.20 -1.81
CA THR A 83 -11.79 4.97 -0.61
C THR A 83 -10.48 4.42 -0.06
N LEU A 84 -9.43 5.24 0.02
CA LEU A 84 -8.12 4.78 0.49
C LEU A 84 -7.98 4.94 1.99
N VAL A 85 -7.33 3.95 2.61
CA VAL A 85 -6.96 3.97 4.03
C VAL A 85 -5.50 3.52 4.15
N ILE A 86 -4.66 4.32 4.81
CA ILE A 86 -3.34 3.84 5.21
C ILE A 86 -3.52 3.05 6.50
N PHE A 87 -3.01 1.81 6.54
CA PHE A 87 -2.91 1.03 7.77
C PHE A 87 -1.50 0.48 7.86
N THR A 88 -0.66 1.07 8.70
CA THR A 88 0.76 0.71 8.86
C THR A 88 1.04 0.22 10.28
N ALA A 89 1.98 -0.73 10.41
CA ALA A 89 2.52 -1.14 11.72
C ALA A 89 3.60 -0.18 12.24
N SER A 90 3.84 0.96 11.58
CA SER A 90 4.78 2.00 11.99
C SER A 90 4.16 2.99 12.98
N MET A 91 5.01 3.68 13.73
CA MET A 91 4.59 4.75 14.65
C MET A 91 4.07 5.96 13.88
N GLN A 92 3.09 6.66 14.47
CA GLN A 92 2.46 7.81 13.83
C GLN A 92 3.46 8.93 13.52
N GLU A 93 4.39 9.21 14.43
CA GLU A 93 5.37 10.29 14.33
C GLU A 93 6.32 10.12 13.13
N TYR A 94 6.53 8.88 12.69
CA TYR A 94 7.26 8.58 11.45
C TYR A 94 6.33 8.56 10.23
N ALA A 95 5.17 7.90 10.35
CA ALA A 95 4.32 7.63 9.21
C ALA A 95 3.60 8.88 8.68
N ASP A 96 3.14 9.79 9.55
CA ASP A 96 2.43 11.00 9.14
C ASP A 96 3.18 11.85 8.09
N PRO A 97 4.45 12.27 8.32
CA PRO A 97 5.17 13.05 7.33
C PRO A 97 5.43 12.30 6.01
N VAL A 98 5.60 10.97 6.06
CA VAL A 98 5.72 10.14 4.85
C VAL A 98 4.40 10.12 4.07
N ILE A 99 3.28 9.94 4.75
CA ILE A 99 1.95 9.92 4.15
C ILE A 99 1.61 11.30 3.57
N ASP A 100 1.95 12.39 4.24
CA ASP A 100 1.75 13.75 3.73
C ASP A 100 2.55 13.99 2.44
N TRP A 101 3.80 13.50 2.39
CA TRP A 101 4.63 13.57 1.19
C TRP A 101 4.10 12.72 0.03
N LEU A 102 3.52 11.54 0.32
CA LEU A 102 2.84 10.71 -0.68
C LEU A 102 1.53 11.36 -1.16
N ASP A 103 0.74 11.93 -0.26
CA ASP A 103 -0.53 12.56 -0.56
C ASP A 103 -0.36 13.84 -1.39
N ALA A 104 0.68 14.62 -1.11
CA ALA A 104 1.01 15.88 -1.78
C ALA A 104 -0.17 16.88 -1.82
N GLY A 105 -0.95 16.92 -0.73
CA GLY A 105 -2.09 17.84 -0.56
C GLY A 105 -3.33 17.47 -1.38
N ARG A 106 -3.40 16.25 -1.93
CA ARG A 106 -4.56 15.76 -2.68
C ARG A 106 -5.75 15.38 -1.78
N GLY A 107 -5.49 15.12 -0.50
CA GLY A 107 -6.51 14.69 0.46
C GLY A 107 -7.04 13.28 0.19
N ILE A 108 -6.28 12.42 -0.51
CA ILE A 108 -6.68 11.04 -0.81
C ILE A 108 -6.26 10.06 0.29
N LEU A 109 -5.31 10.41 1.15
CA LEU A 109 -4.82 9.59 2.27
C LEU A 109 -5.23 10.17 3.65
N GLY A 110 -6.49 10.61 3.77
CA GLY A 110 -7.00 11.26 4.99
C GLY A 110 -7.31 10.32 6.16
N ARG A 111 -7.58 9.03 5.89
CA ARG A 111 -7.84 8.02 6.93
C ARG A 111 -6.59 7.18 7.14
N ARG A 112 -6.02 7.25 8.35
CA ARG A 112 -4.72 6.67 8.70
C ARG A 112 -4.85 5.87 9.99
N LEU A 113 -4.33 4.65 10.00
CA LEU A 113 -4.24 3.76 11.14
C LEU A 113 -2.77 3.37 11.31
N PHE A 114 -2.28 3.48 12.53
CA PHE A 114 -0.87 3.28 12.87
C PHE A 114 -0.71 2.04 13.76
N ARG A 115 0.50 1.83 14.28
CA ARG A 115 0.83 0.70 15.17
C ARG A 115 -0.18 0.49 16.30
N ASP A 116 -0.64 1.56 16.95
CA ASP A 116 -1.57 1.47 18.08
C ASP A 116 -2.97 0.95 17.68
N SER A 117 -3.30 0.98 16.39
CA SER A 117 -4.51 0.38 15.83
C SER A 117 -4.32 -1.09 15.44
N CYS A 118 -3.08 -1.60 15.41
CA CYS A 118 -2.82 -3.01 15.13
C CYS A 118 -3.13 -3.89 16.34
N THR A 119 -3.48 -5.14 16.10
CA THR A 119 -3.50 -6.17 17.14
C THR A 119 -2.08 -6.74 17.28
N GLN A 120 -1.49 -6.59 18.46
CA GLN A 120 -0.20 -7.22 18.77
C GLN A 120 -0.43 -8.72 19.09
N LEU A 121 0.27 -9.58 18.37
CA LEU A 121 0.24 -11.02 18.59
C LEU A 121 1.21 -11.43 19.71
N PRO A 122 1.03 -12.61 20.34
CA PRO A 122 1.95 -13.11 21.37
C PRO A 122 3.42 -13.23 20.91
N SER A 123 3.65 -13.36 19.61
CA SER A 123 4.98 -13.34 18.98
C SER A 123 5.66 -11.97 18.99
N GLY A 124 4.96 -10.91 19.39
CA GLY A 124 5.41 -9.52 19.32
C GLY A 124 5.20 -8.85 17.95
N THR A 125 4.74 -9.61 16.95
CA THR A 125 4.38 -9.08 15.62
C THR A 125 3.00 -8.43 15.62
N TYR A 126 2.72 -7.59 14.64
CA TYR A 126 1.46 -6.87 14.50
C TYR A 126 0.61 -7.46 13.38
N THR A 127 -0.71 -7.51 13.58
CA THR A 127 -1.69 -7.85 12.55
C THR A 127 -2.77 -6.77 12.48
N LYS A 128 -3.41 -6.65 11.32
CA LYS A 128 -4.33 -5.57 10.96
C LYS A 128 -5.74 -6.15 10.84
N ASP A 129 -6.56 -5.91 11.84
CA ASP A 129 -7.98 -6.30 11.80
C ASP A 129 -8.76 -5.31 10.92
N LEU A 130 -9.24 -5.79 9.77
CA LEU A 130 -9.99 -4.98 8.83
C LEU A 130 -11.38 -4.60 9.33
N ALA A 131 -11.91 -5.26 10.36
CA ALA A 131 -13.17 -4.85 10.99
C ALA A 131 -13.09 -3.47 11.64
N VAL A 132 -11.89 -3.00 12.01
CA VAL A 132 -11.63 -1.63 12.48
C VAL A 132 -11.80 -0.61 11.33
N VAL A 133 -11.58 -1.05 10.09
CA VAL A 133 -11.66 -0.21 8.89
C VAL A 133 -13.06 -0.23 8.30
N GLU A 134 -13.62 -1.42 8.09
CA GLU A 134 -14.86 -1.66 7.37
C GLU A 134 -15.58 -2.87 7.99
N GLN A 135 -16.84 -2.68 8.38
CA GLN A 135 -17.62 -3.76 9.00
C GLN A 135 -18.03 -4.82 7.96
N ASP A 136 -18.36 -4.37 6.74
CA ASP A 136 -18.67 -5.28 5.64
C ASP A 136 -17.40 -5.72 4.91
N LEU A 137 -16.84 -6.84 5.36
CA LEU A 137 -15.62 -7.42 4.78
C LEU A 137 -15.76 -7.80 3.30
N SER A 138 -16.96 -7.80 2.71
CA SER A 138 -17.12 -7.99 1.26
C SER A 138 -16.65 -6.78 0.44
N ASN A 139 -16.46 -5.62 1.09
CA ASN A 139 -16.16 -4.33 0.48
C ASN A 139 -14.77 -3.76 0.81
N VAL A 140 -13.87 -4.54 1.43
CA VAL A 140 -12.52 -4.10 1.79
C VAL A 140 -11.45 -5.08 1.33
N CYS A 141 -10.33 -4.57 0.83
CA CYS A 141 -9.13 -5.36 0.60
C CYS A 141 -7.90 -4.65 1.20
N LEU A 142 -6.87 -5.43 1.53
CA LEU A 142 -5.61 -4.95 2.09
C LEU A 142 -4.45 -5.37 1.21
N ILE A 143 -3.67 -4.41 0.72
CA ILE A 143 -2.37 -4.66 0.09
C ILE A 143 -1.29 -4.54 1.15
N ASP A 144 -0.52 -5.60 1.33
CA ASP A 144 0.55 -5.68 2.31
C ASP A 144 1.60 -6.68 1.85
N ASN A 145 2.87 -6.38 2.10
CA ASN A 145 3.97 -7.27 1.75
C ASN A 145 4.16 -8.41 2.77
N SER A 146 3.55 -8.31 3.96
CA SER A 146 3.72 -9.28 5.02
C SER A 146 2.45 -10.09 5.27
N PRO A 147 2.48 -11.43 5.08
CA PRO A 147 1.32 -12.28 5.35
C PRO A 147 0.78 -12.22 6.77
N ILE A 148 1.62 -11.85 7.75
CA ILE A 148 1.20 -11.68 9.14
C ILE A 148 0.19 -10.53 9.29
N SER A 149 0.31 -9.50 8.46
CA SER A 149 -0.49 -8.29 8.57
C SER A 149 -1.96 -8.55 8.30
N TYR A 150 -2.29 -9.44 7.36
CA TYR A 150 -3.68 -9.79 7.02
C TYR A 150 -4.12 -11.15 7.55
N ARG A 151 -3.40 -11.74 8.53
CA ARG A 151 -3.73 -13.05 9.10
C ARG A 151 -5.16 -13.17 9.64
N ILE A 152 -5.73 -12.11 10.20
CA ILE A 152 -7.12 -12.14 10.71
C ILE A 152 -8.13 -12.21 9.55
N ASN A 153 -7.82 -11.60 8.42
CA ASN A 153 -8.71 -11.47 7.26
C ASN A 153 -8.01 -11.94 5.97
N GLU A 154 -7.48 -13.18 5.97
CA GLU A 154 -6.63 -13.68 4.88
C GLU A 154 -7.29 -13.59 3.50
N ALA A 155 -8.60 -13.84 3.43
CA ALA A 155 -9.37 -13.77 2.18
C ALA A 155 -9.50 -12.35 1.58
N ASN A 156 -9.17 -11.31 2.37
CA ASN A 156 -9.16 -9.91 1.96
C ASN A 156 -7.76 -9.40 1.60
N GLY A 157 -6.73 -10.21 1.85
CA GLY A 157 -5.33 -9.87 1.59
C GLY A 157 -4.99 -9.95 0.09
N ILE A 158 -4.25 -8.95 -0.38
CA ILE A 158 -3.62 -8.90 -1.69
C ILE A 158 -2.11 -8.86 -1.42
N PRO A 159 -1.40 -10.00 -1.56
CA PRO A 159 0.04 -10.00 -1.36
C PRO A 159 0.71 -9.14 -2.42
N ILE A 160 1.76 -8.43 -2.01
CA ILE A 160 2.69 -7.73 -2.90
C ILE A 160 4.11 -8.07 -2.46
N GLU A 161 5.05 -8.14 -3.39
CA GLU A 161 6.46 -8.34 -3.01
C GLU A 161 6.98 -7.10 -2.27
N GLY A 162 7.77 -7.33 -1.22
CA GLY A 162 8.41 -6.25 -0.47
C GLY A 162 9.43 -5.52 -1.33
N TRP A 163 9.37 -4.21 -1.35
CA TRP A 163 10.27 -3.37 -2.14
C TRP A 163 11.26 -2.61 -1.27
N THR A 164 12.52 -2.58 -1.69
CA THR A 164 13.58 -1.83 -1.00
C THR A 164 14.18 -0.75 -1.89
N ASN A 165 14.64 -1.08 -3.11
CA ASN A 165 15.26 -0.09 -3.99
C ASN A 165 15.37 -0.51 -5.46
N ASP A 166 14.67 -1.55 -5.90
CA ASP A 166 14.76 -1.95 -7.30
C ASP A 166 14.08 -0.88 -8.18
N PRO A 167 14.83 -0.15 -9.04
CA PRO A 167 14.23 0.87 -9.91
C PRO A 167 13.42 0.28 -11.06
N ALA A 168 13.54 -1.04 -11.32
CA ALA A 168 12.78 -1.76 -12.33
C ALA A 168 11.52 -2.45 -11.76
N ASP A 169 11.20 -2.26 -10.48
CA ASP A 169 9.99 -2.80 -9.86
C ASP A 169 8.73 -2.27 -10.57
N GLU A 170 7.82 -3.18 -10.93
CA GLU A 170 6.53 -2.86 -11.55
C GLU A 170 5.34 -3.38 -10.73
N ALA A 171 5.55 -3.92 -9.53
CA ALA A 171 4.53 -4.68 -8.80
C ALA A 171 3.26 -3.86 -8.49
N LEU A 172 3.39 -2.55 -8.26
CA LEU A 172 2.22 -1.66 -8.08
C LEU A 172 1.37 -1.56 -9.36
N LEU A 173 2.00 -1.59 -10.55
CA LEU A 173 1.27 -1.60 -11.83
C LEU A 173 0.55 -2.93 -12.03
N ASP A 174 1.20 -4.05 -11.70
CA ASP A 174 0.64 -5.39 -11.86
C ASP A 174 -0.62 -5.63 -11.03
N LEU A 175 -0.80 -4.87 -9.94
CA LEU A 175 -2.02 -4.90 -9.14
C LEU A 175 -3.21 -4.20 -9.79
N LEU A 176 -2.99 -3.22 -10.68
CA LEU A 176 -4.06 -2.38 -11.23
C LEU A 176 -5.17 -3.17 -11.95
N PRO A 177 -4.90 -4.17 -12.81
CA PRO A 177 -5.96 -4.93 -13.49
C PRO A 177 -6.88 -5.67 -12.52
N VAL A 178 -6.30 -6.24 -11.46
CA VAL A 178 -7.08 -6.96 -10.45
C VAL A 178 -7.87 -5.98 -9.60
N LEU A 179 -7.25 -4.88 -9.16
CA LEU A 179 -7.95 -3.83 -8.44
C LEU A 179 -9.06 -3.21 -9.29
N ASP A 180 -8.91 -3.08 -10.60
CA ASP A 180 -9.98 -2.59 -11.46
C ASP A 180 -11.16 -3.59 -11.49
N SER A 181 -10.85 -4.88 -11.62
CA SER A 181 -11.86 -5.95 -11.64
C SER A 181 -12.66 -6.04 -10.32
N LEU A 182 -11.99 -5.91 -9.18
CA LEU A 182 -12.62 -6.01 -7.85
C LEU A 182 -13.69 -4.94 -7.59
N ARG A 183 -13.62 -3.79 -8.27
CA ARG A 183 -14.61 -2.70 -8.17
C ARG A 183 -16.03 -3.18 -8.42
N PHE A 184 -16.20 -4.14 -9.33
CA PHE A 184 -17.49 -4.60 -9.82
C PHE A 184 -17.99 -5.88 -9.14
N THR A 185 -17.22 -6.42 -8.19
CA THR A 185 -17.60 -7.62 -7.46
C THR A 185 -18.56 -7.28 -6.31
N ASN A 186 -19.48 -8.20 -6.02
CA ASN A 186 -20.32 -8.10 -4.82
C ASN A 186 -19.53 -8.41 -3.55
N ASP A 187 -18.51 -9.26 -3.65
CA ASP A 187 -17.64 -9.64 -2.54
C ASP A 187 -16.23 -9.89 -3.07
N VAL A 188 -15.28 -9.03 -2.68
CA VAL A 188 -13.90 -9.09 -3.15
C VAL A 188 -13.23 -10.42 -2.85
N ARG A 189 -13.62 -11.07 -1.74
CA ARG A 189 -13.03 -12.32 -1.26
C ARG A 189 -13.29 -13.48 -2.21
N ARG A 190 -14.40 -13.44 -2.95
CA ARG A 190 -14.74 -14.49 -3.95
C ARG A 190 -13.78 -14.51 -5.13
N VAL A 191 -13.23 -13.37 -5.51
CA VAL A 191 -12.25 -13.28 -6.59
C VAL A 191 -10.84 -13.53 -6.05
N LEU A 192 -10.51 -12.98 -4.88
CA LEU A 192 -9.20 -13.16 -4.26
C LEU A 192 -8.92 -14.62 -3.89
N SER A 193 -9.93 -15.38 -3.46
CA SER A 193 -9.77 -16.81 -3.12
C SER A 193 -9.46 -17.71 -4.33
N LEU A 194 -9.68 -17.26 -5.57
CA LEU A 194 -9.26 -18.00 -6.77
C LEU A 194 -7.73 -18.13 -6.86
N ARG A 195 -6.99 -17.17 -6.29
CA ARG A 195 -5.53 -17.21 -6.22
C ARG A 195 -5.01 -18.34 -5.34
N THR A 196 -5.73 -18.63 -4.26
CA THR A 196 -5.37 -19.71 -3.32
C THR A 196 -5.78 -21.11 -3.82
N ALA A 197 -6.70 -21.20 -4.77
CA ALA A 197 -7.16 -22.47 -5.33
C ALA A 197 -6.21 -23.07 -6.39
N GLY A 198 -5.28 -22.27 -6.91
CA GLY A 198 -4.35 -22.66 -7.97
C GLY A 198 -3.00 -23.17 -7.47
N GLY A 199 -2.93 -23.80 -6.29
CA GLY A 199 -1.69 -24.26 -5.63
C GLY A 199 -0.83 -25.18 -6.50
N VAL A 200 -0.06 -24.58 -7.41
CA VAL A 200 1.17 -25.14 -7.97
C VAL A 200 2.29 -24.45 -7.20
N SER A 201 2.86 -25.21 -6.26
CA SER A 201 4.10 -24.86 -5.60
C SER A 201 5.20 -24.75 -6.67
N PHE A 202 5.63 -23.54 -6.98
CA PHE A 202 6.93 -23.31 -7.58
C PHE A 202 7.89 -22.90 -6.46
N ALA A 203 8.24 -23.89 -5.64
CA ALA A 203 9.40 -23.81 -4.78
C ALA A 203 10.52 -24.61 -5.45
N SER A 204 11.60 -23.92 -5.81
CA SER A 204 12.95 -24.46 -5.91
C SER A 204 13.87 -23.54 -5.16
#